data_AF-A0A251XIR8-F1
#
_entry.id   AF-A0A251XIR8-F1
#
_cell.length_a   1.000
_cell.length_b   1.000
_cell.length_c   1.000
_cell.angle_alpha   90.00
_cell.angle_beta   90.00
_cell.angle_gamma   90.00
#
_symmetry.space_group_name_H-M   'P 1'
#
loop_
_entity.id
_entity.type
_entity.pdbx_description
1 polymer ?
#
loop_
_entity_poly.entity_id
_entity_poly.type
_entity_poly.pdbx_seq_one_letter_code
_entity_poly.pdbx_strand_id
1 'polypeptide(L)' 'MTSGTSRRPDRAARTARPEREHVLFVHAHPDDESIVTGGTIAKLVRDGVPVTVLTCTRGSAAT' A
#
# COMPACT_ATOMS: atom_id res chain seq x y z
N MET A 1 9.91 28.59 -25.95
CA MET A 1 9.62 28.28 -24.53
C MET A 1 8.67 27.09 -24.49
N THR A 2 9.18 25.86 -24.59
CA THR A 2 8.37 24.63 -24.59
C THR A 2 8.10 24.23 -23.14
N SER A 3 6.89 24.48 -22.67
CA SER A 3 6.39 24.02 -21.37
C SER A 3 6.48 22.49 -21.31
N GLY A 4 7.39 21.98 -20.48
CA GLY A 4 7.53 20.56 -20.19
C GLY A 4 6.36 20.10 -19.33
N THR A 5 5.32 19.55 -19.95
CA THR A 5 4.29 18.82 -19.23
C THR A 5 4.92 17.54 -18.68
N SER A 6 5.13 17.52 -17.36
CA SER A 6 5.43 16.29 -16.62
C SER A 6 4.39 15.24 -16.99
N ARG A 7 4.81 14.28 -17.81
CA ARG A 7 3.96 13.22 -18.33
C ARG A 7 3.68 12.28 -17.17
N ARG A 8 2.66 12.61 -16.35
CA ARG A 8 2.13 11.68 -15.36
C ARG A 8 1.88 10.35 -16.09
N PRO A 9 2.45 9.23 -15.63
CA PRO A 9 2.25 7.97 -16.31
C PRO A 9 0.75 7.73 -16.45
N ASP A 10 0.34 7.51 -17.69
CA ASP A 10 -1.05 7.36 -18.10
C ASP A 10 -1.77 6.41 -17.14
N ARG A 11 -2.91 6.88 -16.60
CA ARG A 11 -3.72 6.12 -15.65
C ARG A 11 -4.10 4.75 -16.22
N ALA A 12 -4.27 4.66 -17.54
CA ALA A 12 -4.60 3.45 -18.27
C ALA A 12 -3.45 2.43 -18.31
N ALA A 13 -2.19 2.86 -18.24
CA ALA A 13 -1.04 1.96 -18.27
C ALA A 13 -0.89 1.14 -16.97
N ARG A 14 -1.45 1.59 -15.84
CA ARG A 14 -1.45 0.83 -14.58
C ARG A 14 -2.47 -0.31 -14.55
N THR A 15 -3.57 -0.16 -15.29
CA THR A 15 -4.69 -1.12 -15.37
C THR A 15 -4.42 -2.32 -16.28
N ALA A 16 -3.27 -2.36 -16.97
CA ALA A 16 -2.93 -3.44 -17.90
C ALA A 16 -2.33 -4.70 -17.23
N ARG A 17 -2.02 -4.65 -15.93
CA ARG A 17 -1.81 -5.89 -15.16
C ARG A 17 -3.19 -6.51 -14.95
N PRO A 18 -3.35 -7.85 -14.98
CA PRO A 18 -4.62 -8.46 -14.57
C PRO A 18 -5.03 -7.78 -13.26
N GLU A 19 -6.29 -7.34 -13.16
CA GLU A 19 -6.85 -6.74 -11.93
C GLU A 19 -6.76 -7.80 -10.83
N ARG A 20 -5.57 -7.94 -10.25
CA ARG A 20 -5.35 -8.68 -9.02
C ARG A 20 -5.91 -7.76 -7.97
N GLU A 21 -6.97 -8.20 -7.31
CA GLU A 21 -7.49 -7.55 -6.11
C GLU A 21 -6.30 -7.22 -5.20
N HIS A 22 -6.12 -5.94 -4.86
CA HIS A 22 -5.00 -5.46 -4.06
C HIS A 22 -5.55 -4.84 -2.79
N VAL A 23 -5.09 -5.33 -1.65
CA VAL A 23 -5.52 -4.85 -0.34
C VAL A 23 -4.50 -3.86 0.24
N LEU A 24 -5.00 -2.71 0.71
CA LEU A 24 -4.23 -1.71 1.45
C LEU A 24 -4.65 -1.73 2.92
N PHE A 25 -3.71 -2.02 3.81
CA PHE A 25 -3.88 -1.85 5.26
C PHE A 25 -3.32 -0.50 5.68
N VAL A 26 -4.09 0.26 6.47
CA VAL A 26 -3.69 1.57 6.96
C VAL A 26 -3.68 1.53 8.48
N HIS A 27 -2.52 1.84 9.05
CA HIS A 27 -2.24 1.75 10.47
C HIS A 27 -1.63 3.07 10.99
N ALA A 28 -1.85 3.40 12.26
CA ALA A 28 -1.43 4.68 12.81
C ALA A 28 0.06 4.68 13.15
N HIS A 29 0.51 3.64 13.84
CA HIS A 29 1.87 3.51 14.37
C HIS A 29 2.58 2.30 13.78
N PRO A 30 3.91 2.26 13.83
CA PRO A 30 4.64 1.01 13.64
C PRO A 30 4.08 -0.07 14.58
N ASP A 31 4.08 -1.31 14.13
CA ASP A 31 3.66 -2.52 14.86
C ASP A 31 2.13 -2.77 14.93
N ASP A 32 1.29 -1.75 14.70
CA ASP A 32 -0.16 -1.90 14.63
C ASP A 32 -0.59 -2.95 13.58
N GLU A 33 0.12 -3.03 12.44
CA GLU A 33 -0.17 -4.00 11.38
C GLU A 33 0.07 -5.44 11.84
N SER A 34 1.07 -5.64 12.69
CA SER A 34 1.45 -6.95 13.19
C SER A 34 0.52 -7.38 14.34
N ILE A 35 0.10 -6.44 15.18
CA ILE A 35 -0.76 -6.68 16.36
C ILE A 35 -2.22 -6.91 15.96
N VAL A 36 -2.77 -6.07 15.08
CA VAL A 36 -4.22 -6.05 14.80
C VAL A 36 -4.57 -6.90 13.58
N THR A 37 -3.73 -6.89 12.55
CA THR A 37 -4.08 -7.45 11.23
C THR A 37 -3.08 -8.48 10.70
N GLY A 38 -2.03 -8.80 11.45
CA GLY A 38 -0.91 -9.63 10.96
C GLY A 38 -1.34 -11.01 10.46
N GLY A 39 -2.28 -11.66 11.15
CA GLY A 39 -2.84 -12.95 10.70
C GLY A 39 -3.57 -12.85 9.36
N THR A 40 -4.35 -11.78 9.16
CA THR A 40 -5.08 -11.52 7.91
C THR A 40 -4.11 -11.21 6.78
N ILE A 41 -3.11 -10.35 7.02
CA ILE A 41 -2.05 -10.03 6.06
C ILE A 41 -1.33 -11.31 5.63
N ALA A 42 -0.93 -12.15 6.59
CA ALA A 42 -0.24 -13.41 6.30
C ALA A 42 -1.10 -14.35 5.46
N LYS A 43 -2.41 -14.44 5.72
CA LYS A 43 -3.32 -15.24 4.89
C LYS A 43 -3.43 -14.70 3.47
N LEU A 44 -3.66 -13.40 3.30
CA LEU A 44 -3.79 -12.79 1.96
C LEU A 44 -2.52 -12.98 1.12
N VAL A 45 -1.34 -12.79 1.73
CA VAL A 45 -0.06 -13.01 1.05
C VAL A 45 0.10 -14.48 0.65
N ARG A 46 -0.26 -15.44 1.52
CA ARG A 46 -0.22 -16.88 1.19
C ARG A 46 -1.17 -17.24 0.05
N ASP A 47 -2.32 -16.58 -0.03
CA ASP A 47 -3.31 -16.77 -1.10
C ASP A 47 -2.90 -16.05 -2.41
N GLY A 48 -1.74 -15.39 -2.44
CA GLY A 48 -1.21 -14.70 -3.63
C GLY A 48 -1.84 -13.34 -3.91
N VAL A 49 -2.56 -12.78 -2.92
CA VAL A 49 -3.16 -11.45 -2.99
C VAL A 49 -2.08 -10.40 -2.70
N PRO A 50 -1.83 -9.43 -3.60
CA PRO A 50 -0.96 -8.31 -3.31
C PRO A 50 -1.45 -7.52 -2.09
N VAL A 51 -0.52 -7.17 -1.19
CA VAL A 51 -0.80 -6.39 0.02
C VAL A 51 0.19 -5.24 0.13
N THR A 52 -0.30 -4.05 0.48
CA THR A 52 0.50 -2.90 0.90
C THR A 52 0.11 -2.51 2.33
N VAL A 53 1.09 -2.17 3.17
CA VAL A 53 0.88 -1.58 4.50
C VAL A 53 1.29 -0.11 4.46
N LEU A 54 0.41 0.77 4.92
CA LEU A 54 0.67 2.18 5.12
C LEU A 54 0.67 2.46 6.62
N THR A 55 1.82 2.87 7.14
CA THR A 55 1.95 3.37 8.52
C THR A 55 1.95 4.89 8.49
N CYS A 56 0.96 5.51 9.10
CA CYS A 56 0.73 6.96 9.05
C CYS A 56 1.80 7.76 9.79
N THR A 57 2.38 7.20 10.86
CA THR A 57 3.39 7.89 11.70
C THR A 57 4.65 7.04 11.89
N ARG A 58 5.73 7.67 12.36
CA ARG A 58 6.97 6.97 12.75
C ARG A 58 7.00 6.57 14.23
N GLY A 59 5.92 6.77 14.99
CA GLY A 59 5.86 6.41 16.41
C GLY A 59 6.55 7.37 17.40
N SER A 60 6.87 8.61 17.01
CA SER A 60 7.65 9.54 17.85
C SER A 60 6.90 10.16 19.05
N ALA A 61 5.60 9.87 19.24
CA ALA A 61 4.78 10.47 20.29
C ALA A 61 4.76 9.68 21.61
N ALA A 62 5.44 8.54 21.69
CA ALA A 62 5.50 7.68 22.89
C ALA A 62 6.68 8.01 23.83
N THR A 63 7.38 9.13 23.60
CA THR A 63 8.47 9.65 24.43
C THR A 63 7.97 10.79 25.29
#